data_AF-A0A497STN6-F1
#
_entry.id   AF-A0A497STN6-F1
#
_cell.length_a   1.000
_cell.length_b   1.000
_cell.length_c   1.000
_cell.angle_alpha   90.00
_cell.angle_beta   90.00
_cell.angle_gamma   90.00
#
_symmetry.space_group_name_H-M   'P 1'
#
loop_
_entity.id
_entity.type
_entity.pdbx_description
1 polymer ?
#
loop_
_entity_poly.entity_id
_entity_poly.type
_entity_poly.pdbx_seq_one_letter_code
_entity_poly.pdbx_strand_id
1 'polypeptide(L)'
;MQLCNIWKNSEARDIVKGRLVLWRKEGTVVRVEKPTRLERARRLGYKAKHGFVVVRVRVKKGKRKRPKVSGGRVPKKAGRFFTLGKSKQVVAEEKAARKYPNMEVLNSYYVGEDGQYKWYEVIMVDPAHPEIKADKDINWICKPVHKGRAFRGLTSAGKKSRGLRA
;
A
#
# COMPACT_ATOMS: atom_id res chain seq x y z
N MET A 1 16.95 -18.46 8.48
CA MET A 1 15.79 -18.89 7.67
C MET A 1 14.46 -18.94 8.45
N GLN A 2 14.22 -18.11 9.49
CA GLN A 2 13.05 -18.30 10.38
C GLN A 2 12.11 -17.10 10.60
N LEU A 3 12.38 -15.87 10.12
CA LEU A 3 11.48 -14.73 10.46
C LEU A 3 10.14 -14.78 9.71
N CYS A 4 10.01 -15.57 8.65
CA CYS A 4 8.78 -15.69 7.86
C CYS A 4 7.65 -16.33 8.68
N ASN A 5 8.01 -17.31 9.52
CA ASN A 5 7.06 -18.07 10.32
C ASN A 5 6.64 -17.32 11.60
N ILE A 6 7.45 -16.36 12.08
CA ILE A 6 7.12 -15.51 13.24
C ILE A 6 5.77 -14.82 13.03
N TRP A 7 5.53 -14.26 11.84
CA TRP A 7 4.27 -13.56 11.52
C TRP A 7 3.05 -14.47 11.34
N LYS A 8 3.24 -15.80 11.36
CA LYS A 8 2.15 -16.77 11.37
C LYS A 8 1.75 -17.16 12.80
N ASN A 9 2.63 -16.94 13.78
CA ASN A 9 2.44 -17.33 15.17
C ASN A 9 1.47 -16.38 15.92
N SER A 10 0.90 -16.86 17.02
CA SER A 10 -0.01 -16.10 17.90
C SER A 10 0.68 -14.87 18.52
N GLU A 11 1.92 -15.02 18.99
CA GLU A 11 2.70 -13.97 19.66
C GLU A 11 2.91 -12.72 18.78
N ALA A 12 3.14 -12.92 17.48
CA ALA A 12 3.25 -11.81 16.54
C ALA A 12 1.94 -11.03 16.39
N ARG A 13 0.78 -11.67 16.61
CA ARG A 13 -0.52 -10.98 16.61
C ARG A 13 -0.64 -10.06 17.81
N ASP A 14 -0.12 -10.44 18.98
CA ASP A 14 -0.20 -9.62 20.18
C ASP A 14 0.74 -8.41 20.11
N ILE A 15 1.94 -8.58 19.52
CA ILE A 15 2.83 -7.46 19.18
C ILE A 15 2.12 -6.47 18.24
N VAL A 16 1.42 -6.98 17.23
CA VAL A 16 0.64 -6.12 16.31
C VAL A 16 -0.51 -5.43 17.03
N LYS A 17 -1.22 -6.11 17.94
CA LYS A 17 -2.30 -5.50 18.74
C LYS A 17 -1.80 -4.31 19.56
N GLY A 18 -0.67 -4.45 20.25
CA GLY A 18 -0.05 -3.33 20.99
C GLY A 18 0.26 -2.14 20.08
N ARG A 19 0.82 -2.41 18.89
CA ARG A 19 1.12 -1.37 17.89
C ARG A 19 -0.12 -0.71 17.29
N LEU A 20 -1.21 -1.45 17.10
CA LEU A 20 -2.46 -0.92 16.55
C LEU A 20 -3.04 0.21 17.42
N VAL A 21 -2.84 0.18 18.74
CA VAL A 21 -3.27 1.26 19.64
C VAL A 21 -2.58 2.58 19.27
N LEU A 22 -1.28 2.54 19.00
CA LEU A 22 -0.50 3.71 18.56
C LEU A 22 -0.92 4.14 17.15
N TRP A 23 -1.05 3.20 16.21
CA TRP A 23 -1.37 3.51 14.81
C TRP A 23 -2.79 4.08 14.60
N ARG A 24 -3.69 3.90 15.56
CA ARG A 24 -5.01 4.56 15.56
C ARG A 24 -4.90 6.06 15.81
N LYS A 25 -3.96 6.47 16.67
CA LYS A 25 -3.68 7.87 16.99
C LYS A 25 -2.88 8.56 15.87
N GLU A 26 -2.10 7.79 15.12
CA GLU A 26 -1.35 8.26 13.96
C GLU A 26 -2.24 8.80 12.80
N GLY A 27 -1.62 9.57 11.91
CA GLY A 27 -2.25 10.08 10.69
C GLY A 27 -2.59 9.00 9.66
N THR A 28 -3.17 9.41 8.51
CA THR A 28 -3.57 8.45 7.47
C THR A 28 -2.40 7.89 6.67
N VAL A 29 -1.38 8.72 6.45
CA VAL A 29 -0.16 8.39 5.72
C VAL A 29 0.99 8.86 6.59
N VAL A 30 1.83 7.93 7.03
CA VAL A 30 2.93 8.17 7.99
C VAL A 30 4.19 7.54 7.44
N ARG A 31 5.28 8.29 7.40
CA ARG A 31 6.60 7.76 7.06
C ARG A 31 7.11 6.91 8.22
N VAL A 32 7.61 5.72 7.92
CA VAL A 32 8.23 4.83 8.90
C VAL A 32 9.73 4.73 8.57
N GLU A 33 10.58 4.79 9.59
CA GLU A 33 12.02 4.69 9.41
C GLU A 33 12.45 3.30 8.93
N LYS A 34 11.94 2.25 9.58
CA LYS A 34 12.25 0.86 9.29
C LYS A 34 10.97 0.07 8.98
N PRO A 35 10.99 -0.84 7.99
CA PRO A 35 9.83 -1.66 7.68
C PRO A 35 9.44 -2.53 8.87
N THR A 36 8.15 -2.61 9.18
CA THR A 36 7.65 -3.48 10.27
C THR A 36 7.95 -4.95 9.97
N ARG A 37 7.86 -5.35 8.69
CA ARG A 37 8.12 -6.72 8.22
C ARG A 37 9.29 -6.73 7.24
N LEU A 38 10.53 -6.72 7.76
CA LEU A 38 11.74 -6.63 6.95
C LEU A 38 11.82 -7.73 5.87
N GLU A 39 11.52 -8.99 6.20
CA GLU A 39 11.55 -10.06 5.21
C GLU A 39 10.55 -9.86 4.06
N ARG A 40 9.34 -9.40 4.38
CA ARG A 40 8.31 -9.16 3.36
C ARG A 40 8.70 -7.97 2.49
N ALA A 41 9.28 -6.94 3.10
CA ALA A 41 9.79 -5.78 2.39
C ALA A 41 10.92 -6.18 1.43
N ARG A 42 11.93 -6.93 1.89
CA ARG A 42 13.06 -7.39 1.05
C ARG A 42 12.60 -8.22 -0.15
N ARG A 43 11.67 -9.15 0.06
CA ARG A 43 11.07 -9.95 -1.04
C ARG A 43 10.32 -9.12 -2.07
N LEU A 44 9.84 -7.94 -1.70
CA LEU A 44 9.15 -7.01 -2.61
C LEU A 44 10.09 -5.98 -3.25
N GLY A 45 11.39 -6.04 -2.95
CA GLY A 45 12.43 -5.20 -3.54
C GLY A 45 12.95 -4.08 -2.64
N TYR A 46 12.63 -4.07 -1.34
CA TYR A 46 13.22 -3.10 -0.42
C TYR A 46 14.71 -3.38 -0.19
N LYS A 47 15.54 -2.35 -0.36
CA LYS A 47 16.95 -2.31 0.05
C LYS A 47 17.15 -1.21 1.09
N ALA A 48 18.07 -1.43 2.04
CA ALA A 48 18.46 -0.42 3.01
C ALA A 48 19.53 0.50 2.39
N LYS A 49 19.08 1.42 1.54
CA LYS A 49 19.89 2.43 0.84
C LYS A 49 19.14 3.77 0.81
N HIS A 50 19.85 4.86 0.52
CA HIS A 50 19.19 6.14 0.37
C HIS A 50 18.28 6.15 -0.87
N GLY A 51 17.19 6.90 -0.79
CA GLY A 51 16.13 6.89 -1.80
C GLY A 51 15.05 5.83 -1.61
N PHE A 52 15.21 4.85 -0.70
CA PHE A 52 14.10 3.99 -0.28
C PHE A 52 13.36 4.58 0.93
N VAL A 53 12.03 4.66 0.83
CA VAL A 53 11.17 5.11 1.91
C VAL A 53 10.04 4.11 2.12
N VAL A 54 9.72 3.81 3.37
CA VAL A 54 8.56 3.00 3.72
C VAL A 54 7.50 3.90 4.32
N VAL A 55 6.29 3.83 3.78
CA VAL A 55 5.16 4.64 4.20
C VAL A 55 4.04 3.74 4.68
N ARG A 56 3.61 3.91 5.93
CA ARG A 56 2.44 3.25 6.48
C ARG A 56 1.19 4.03 6.09
N VAL A 57 0.22 3.34 5.52
CA VAL A 57 -1.05 3.90 5.06
C VAL A 57 -2.22 3.16 5.69
N ARG A 58 -3.13 3.91 6.32
CA ARG A 58 -4.40 3.37 6.82
C ARG A 58 -5.52 3.53 5.79
N VAL A 59 -6.29 2.45 5.60
CA VAL A 59 -7.42 2.41 4.66
C VAL A 59 -8.65 1.85 5.38
N LYS A 60 -9.78 2.56 5.27
CA LYS A 60 -11.04 2.14 5.89
C LYS A 60 -11.54 0.82 5.27
N LYS A 61 -11.95 -0.11 6.13
CA LYS A 61 -12.63 -1.36 5.75
C LYS A 61 -14.02 -1.09 5.17
N GLY A 62 -14.61 -2.12 4.58
CA GLY A 62 -15.98 -2.07 4.06
C GLY A 62 -16.13 -1.52 2.64
N LYS A 63 -17.39 -1.46 2.22
CA LYS A 63 -17.86 -1.05 0.89
C LYS A 63 -17.75 0.46 0.69
N ARG A 64 -17.68 0.92 -0.56
CA ARG A 64 -17.79 2.36 -0.89
C ARG A 64 -19.26 2.78 -0.77
N LYS A 65 -19.49 3.94 -0.18
CA LYS A 65 -20.80 4.59 -0.10
C LYS A 65 -20.92 5.56 -1.27
N ARG A 66 -21.92 5.38 -2.14
CA ARG A 66 -22.23 6.35 -3.21
C ARG A 66 -22.87 7.61 -2.60
N PRO A 67 -22.64 8.80 -3.21
CA PRO A 67 -23.40 10.00 -2.88
C PRO A 67 -24.90 9.77 -2.98
N LYS A 68 -25.70 10.47 -2.15
CA LYS A 68 -27.16 10.40 -2.24
C LYS A 68 -27.58 11.07 -3.55
N VAL A 69 -28.35 10.36 -4.35
CA VAL A 69 -28.91 10.90 -5.60
C VAL A 69 -30.15 11.73 -5.25
N SER A 70 -30.34 12.87 -5.93
CA SER A 70 -31.48 13.77 -5.72
C SER A 70 -32.76 13.35 -6.46
N GLY A 71 -32.63 12.72 -7.63
CA GLY A 71 -33.78 12.29 -8.45
C GLY A 71 -34.11 10.79 -8.41
N GLY A 72 -35.22 10.42 -9.04
CA GLY A 72 -35.67 9.04 -9.20
C GLY A 72 -34.67 8.16 -9.96
N ARG A 73 -34.57 6.88 -9.58
CA ARG A 73 -33.73 5.89 -10.24
C ARG A 73 -34.46 4.55 -10.30
N VAL A 74 -34.18 3.79 -11.35
CA VAL A 74 -34.57 2.38 -11.45
C VAL A 74 -34.04 1.60 -10.24
N PRO A 75 -34.81 0.65 -9.65
CA PRO A 75 -34.41 -0.08 -8.44
C PRO A 75 -32.99 -0.67 -8.49
N LYS A 76 -32.56 -1.22 -9.64
CA LYS A 76 -31.20 -1.74 -9.87
C LYS A 76 -30.08 -0.71 -9.63
N LYS A 77 -30.36 0.58 -9.79
CA LYS A 77 -29.41 1.68 -9.63
C LYS A 77 -29.61 2.45 -8.31
N ALA A 78 -30.64 2.13 -7.53
CA ALA A 78 -30.98 2.80 -6.28
C ALA A 78 -30.05 2.43 -5.10
N GLY A 79 -29.31 1.32 -5.19
CA GLY A 79 -28.38 0.90 -4.14
C GLY A 79 -27.34 1.97 -3.79
N ARG A 80 -26.91 2.01 -2.52
CA ARG A 80 -25.93 3.00 -2.01
C ARG A 80 -24.55 2.43 -1.70
N PHE A 81 -24.46 1.16 -1.29
CA PHE A 81 -23.22 0.52 -0.87
C PHE A 81 -22.75 -0.50 -1.89
N PHE A 82 -21.55 -0.30 -2.45
CA PHE A 82 -20.97 -1.20 -3.44
C PHE A 82 -19.55 -1.59 -3.07
N THR A 83 -19.10 -2.73 -3.57
CA THR A 83 -17.67 -3.04 -3.57
C THR A 83 -16.93 -2.04 -4.48
N LEU A 84 -15.66 -1.81 -4.16
CA LEU A 84 -14.77 -1.03 -5.01
C LEU A 84 -14.20 -1.96 -6.08
N GLY A 85 -14.09 -1.49 -7.33
CA GLY A 85 -13.43 -2.24 -8.41
C GLY A 85 -11.90 -2.34 -8.27
N LYS A 86 -11.35 -1.82 -7.16
CA LYS A 86 -9.93 -1.86 -6.80
C LYS A 86 -9.77 -2.49 -5.43
N SER A 87 -8.68 -3.21 -5.23
CA SER A 87 -8.32 -3.72 -3.90
C SER A 87 -7.98 -2.58 -2.93
N LYS A 88 -8.19 -2.79 -1.64
CA LYS A 88 -7.82 -1.80 -0.59
C LYS A 88 -6.31 -1.54 -0.55
N GLN A 89 -5.51 -2.51 -0.99
CA GLN A 89 -4.07 -2.38 -1.13
C GLN A 89 -3.70 -1.40 -2.25
N VAL A 90 -4.37 -1.47 -3.41
CA VAL A 90 -4.18 -0.46 -4.49
C VAL A 90 -4.57 0.93 -4.00
N VAL A 91 -5.66 1.05 -3.24
CA VAL A 91 -6.06 2.34 -2.64
C VAL A 91 -4.98 2.88 -1.68
N ALA A 92 -4.27 2.00 -0.95
CA ALA A 92 -3.17 2.41 -0.09
C ALA A 92 -1.97 2.95 -0.91
N GLU A 93 -1.61 2.26 -1.99
CA GLU A 93 -0.56 2.67 -2.93
C GLU A 93 -0.88 4.04 -3.55
N GLU A 94 -2.11 4.23 -4.02
CA GLU A 94 -2.57 5.50 -4.60
C GLU A 94 -2.55 6.65 -3.58
N LYS A 95 -2.90 6.39 -2.31
CA LYS A 95 -2.82 7.40 -1.24
C LYS A 95 -1.38 7.80 -0.94
N ALA A 96 -0.45 6.84 -0.90
CA ALA A 96 0.97 7.12 -0.70
C ALA A 96 1.54 7.96 -1.85
N ALA A 97 1.26 7.56 -3.10
CA ALA A 97 1.69 8.27 -4.30
C ALA A 97 1.15 9.72 -4.37
N ARG A 98 -0.09 9.95 -3.91
CA ARG A 98 -0.64 11.31 -3.82
C ARG A 98 0.04 12.18 -2.76
N LYS A 99 0.50 11.58 -1.66
CA LYS A 99 1.17 12.32 -0.57
C LYS A 99 2.62 12.66 -0.91
N TYR A 100 3.30 11.78 -1.64
CA TYR A 100 4.70 11.94 -2.06
C TYR A 100 4.80 11.87 -3.59
N PRO A 101 4.48 12.96 -4.31
CA PRO A 101 4.44 12.97 -5.78
C PRO A 101 5.82 12.90 -6.44
N ASN A 102 6.88 13.23 -5.71
CA ASN A 102 8.28 13.13 -6.14
C ASN A 102 8.80 11.68 -6.10
N MET A 103 8.10 10.76 -5.43
CA MET A 103 8.50 9.38 -5.27
C MET A 103 7.59 8.44 -6.07
N GLU A 104 8.14 7.31 -6.49
CA GLU A 104 7.40 6.26 -7.19
C GLU A 104 7.17 5.04 -6.30
N VAL A 105 5.99 4.44 -6.42
CA VAL A 105 5.61 3.26 -5.62
C VAL A 105 6.22 2.01 -6.22
N LEU A 106 7.09 1.32 -5.47
CA LEU A 106 7.63 0.04 -5.91
C LEU A 106 6.60 -1.08 -5.74
N ASN A 107 6.15 -1.30 -4.51
CA ASN A 107 5.18 -2.33 -4.11
C ASN A 107 4.65 -2.01 -2.69
N SER A 108 3.70 -2.82 -2.22
CA SER A 108 3.17 -2.71 -0.86
C SER A 108 2.92 -4.08 -0.23
N TYR A 109 2.77 -4.11 1.10
CA TYR A 109 2.36 -5.30 1.83
C TYR A 109 1.46 -4.98 3.02
N TYR A 110 0.70 -5.99 3.42
CA TYR A 110 -0.19 -5.95 4.57
C TYR A 110 0.59 -6.08 5.89
N VAL A 111 0.24 -5.23 6.85
CA VAL A 111 0.87 -5.20 8.17
C VAL A 111 -0.08 -5.65 9.26
N GLY A 112 -1.29 -5.11 9.29
CA GLY A 112 -2.27 -5.40 10.32
C GLY A 112 -3.62 -4.77 10.01
N GLU A 113 -4.63 -5.13 10.81
CA GLU A 113 -5.97 -4.60 10.69
C GLU A 113 -6.67 -4.62 12.03
N ASP A 114 -7.66 -3.74 12.17
CA ASP A 114 -8.59 -3.71 13.28
C ASP A 114 -10.03 -3.77 12.75
N GLY A 115 -11.04 -3.54 13.58
CA GLY A 115 -12.43 -3.58 13.14
C GLY A 115 -12.76 -2.57 12.01
N GLN A 116 -12.07 -1.43 11.94
CA GLN A 116 -12.46 -0.31 11.08
C GLN A 116 -11.48 -0.05 9.93
N TYR A 117 -10.20 -0.39 10.08
CA TYR A 117 -9.11 -0.04 9.19
C TYR A 117 -8.20 -1.23 8.89
N LYS A 118 -7.53 -1.14 7.75
CA LYS A 118 -6.39 -1.98 7.37
C LYS A 118 -5.17 -1.08 7.19
N TRP A 119 -4.02 -1.56 7.65
CA TRP A 119 -2.73 -0.90 7.47
C TRP A 119 -1.89 -1.64 6.45
N TYR A 120 -1.33 -0.88 5.53
CA TYR A 120 -0.37 -1.34 4.53
C TYR A 120 0.90 -0.53 4.66
N GLU A 121 2.04 -1.18 4.48
CA GLU A 121 3.31 -0.50 4.27
C GLU A 121 3.60 -0.49 2.77
N VAL A 122 3.77 0.71 2.24
CA VAL A 122 4.06 1.00 0.83
C VAL A 122 5.54 1.32 0.74
N ILE A 123 6.26 0.59 -0.09
CA ILE A 123 7.66 0.84 -0.40
C ILE A 123 7.68 1.84 -1.55
N MET A 124 8.27 2.99 -1.31
CA MET A 124 8.46 4.05 -2.28
C MET A 124 9.96 4.22 -2.57
N VAL A 125 10.26 4.65 -3.78
CA VAL A 125 11.62 4.90 -4.25
C VAL A 125 11.67 6.31 -4.81
N ASP A 126 12.72 7.04 -4.48
CA ASP A 126 13.03 8.33 -5.07
C ASP A 126 13.82 8.15 -6.39
N PRO A 127 13.20 8.44 -7.55
CA PRO A 127 13.88 8.32 -8.85
C PRO A 127 15.01 9.34 -9.06
N ALA A 128 14.99 10.46 -8.33
CA ALA A 128 15.98 11.53 -8.48
C ALA A 128 17.31 11.20 -7.81
N HIS A 129 17.28 10.33 -6.79
CA HIS A 129 18.44 10.01 -5.95
C HIS A 129 19.56 9.28 -6.73
N PRO A 130 20.84 9.69 -6.60
CA PRO A 130 21.95 9.12 -7.36
C PRO A 130 22.17 7.64 -7.07
N GLU A 131 22.05 7.19 -5.81
CA GLU A 131 22.19 5.77 -5.46
C GLU A 131 21.17 4.87 -6.17
N ILE A 132 19.94 5.37 -6.41
CA ILE A 132 18.89 4.61 -7.10
C ILE A 132 19.19 4.54 -8.60
N LYS A 133 19.72 5.62 -9.19
CA LYS A 133 20.13 5.64 -10.60
C LYS A 133 21.31 4.71 -10.87
N ALA A 134 22.25 4.62 -9.93
CA ALA A 134 23.43 3.75 -10.04
C ALA A 134 23.11 2.26 -9.83
N ASP A 135 22.07 1.93 -9.04
CA ASP A 135 21.72 0.54 -8.72
C ASP A 135 21.02 -0.16 -9.90
N LYS A 136 21.72 -1.13 -10.50
CA LYS A 136 21.29 -1.88 -11.69
C LYS A 136 19.97 -2.64 -11.52
N ASP A 137 19.58 -2.99 -10.29
CA ASP A 137 18.38 -3.79 -10.05
C ASP A 137 17.10 -2.94 -10.00
N ILE A 138 17.22 -1.65 -9.65
CA ILE A 138 16.08 -0.76 -9.41
C ILE A 138 16.02 0.42 -10.37
N ASN A 139 17.13 0.77 -11.04
CA ASN A 139 17.23 1.94 -11.93
C ASN A 139 16.14 2.01 -13.01
N TRP A 140 15.53 0.88 -13.37
CA TRP A 140 14.41 0.82 -14.31
C TRP A 140 13.28 1.75 -13.87
N ILE A 141 13.03 1.91 -12.55
CA ILE A 141 11.95 2.76 -12.03
C ILE A 141 12.17 4.25 -12.34
N CYS A 142 13.41 4.66 -12.63
CA CYS A 142 13.76 6.04 -12.95
C CYS A 142 13.33 6.47 -14.35
N LYS A 143 13.00 5.53 -15.25
CA LYS A 143 12.58 5.88 -16.60
C LYS A 143 11.20 6.56 -16.58
N PRO A 144 10.96 7.61 -17.39
CA PRO A 144 9.67 8.34 -17.42
C PRO A 144 8.46 7.45 -17.65
N VAL A 145 8.61 6.35 -18.39
CA VAL A 145 7.54 5.36 -18.67
C VAL A 145 6.97 4.70 -17.41
N HIS A 146 7.71 4.71 -16.29
CA HIS A 146 7.26 4.15 -15.03
C HIS A 146 6.61 5.17 -14.10
N LYS A 147 6.55 6.45 -14.48
CA LYS A 147 5.87 7.49 -13.70
C LYS A 147 4.39 7.15 -13.48
N GLY A 148 3.89 7.41 -12.28
CA GLY A 148 2.48 7.20 -11.92
C GLY A 148 2.03 5.74 -12.04
N ARG A 149 2.94 4.77 -11.86
CA ARG A 149 2.64 3.34 -12.01
C ARG A 149 1.54 2.81 -11.09
N ALA A 150 1.41 3.38 -9.89
CA ALA A 150 0.35 3.04 -8.94
C ALA A 150 -1.04 3.35 -9.51
N PHE A 151 -1.22 4.50 -10.15
CA PHE A 151 -2.50 4.93 -10.72
C PHE A 151 -2.90 4.12 -11.96
N ARG A 152 -1.91 3.63 -12.73
CA ARG A 152 -2.11 2.76 -13.90
C ARG A 152 -2.29 1.28 -13.54
N GLY A 153 -2.16 0.92 -12.25
CA GLY A 153 -2.29 -0.45 -11.78
C GLY A 153 -1.18 -1.38 -12.28
N LEU A 154 0.06 -0.87 -12.43
CA LEU A 154 1.23 -1.66 -12.83
C LEU A 154 1.96 -2.31 -11.65
N THR A 155 1.58 -1.97 -10.42
CA THR A 155 2.06 -2.62 -9.19
C THR A 155 1.56 -4.05 -9.09
N SER A 156 2.16 -4.87 -8.21
CA SER A 156 1.69 -6.23 -7.94
C SER A 156 0.21 -6.27 -7.55
N ALA A 157 -0.23 -5.34 -6.70
CA ALA A 157 -1.63 -5.24 -6.27
C ALA A 157 -2.55 -4.78 -7.41
N GLY A 158 -2.08 -3.84 -8.25
CA GLY A 158 -2.79 -3.37 -9.43
C GLY A 158 -3.01 -4.47 -10.47
N LYS A 159 -1.97 -5.22 -10.81
CA LYS A 159 -2.05 -6.36 -11.73
C LYS A 159 -3.03 -7.42 -11.25
N LYS A 160 -2.99 -7.76 -9.96
CA LYS A 160 -3.98 -8.68 -9.34
C LYS A 160 -5.41 -8.13 -9.45
N SER A 161 -5.61 -6.85 -9.17
CA SER A 161 -6.93 -6.21 -9.26
C SER A 161 -7.49 -6.18 -10.70
N ARG A 162 -6.62 -6.23 -11.71
CA ARG A 162 -6.97 -6.28 -13.13
C ARG A 162 -7.19 -7.71 -13.66
N GLY A 163 -7.04 -8.74 -12.83
CA GLY A 163 -7.12 -10.14 -13.27
C GLY A 163 -5.90 -10.61 -14.07
N LEU A 164 -4.79 -9.87 -14.06
CA LEU A 164 -3.56 -10.21 -14.79
C LEU A 164 -2.61 -11.12 -13.98
N ARG A 165 -3.10 -11.66 -12.87
CA ARG A 165 -2.42 -12.63 -12.01
C ARG A 165 -3.46 -13.61 -11.51
N ALA A 166 -3.34 -14.87 -11.94
CA ALA A 166 -3.97 -16.00 -11.28
C ALA A 166 -3.32 -16.21 -9.90
#